data_AF-A0A349EG81-F1
#
_entry.id   AF-A0A349EG81-F1
#
_cell.length_a   1.000
_cell.length_b   1.000
_cell.length_c   1.000
_cell.angle_alpha   90.00
_cell.angle_beta   90.00
_cell.angle_gamma   90.00
#
_symmetry.space_group_name_H-M   'P 1'
#
loop_
_entity.id
_entity.type
_entity.pdbx_description
1 polymer ?
#
loop_
_entity_poly.entity_id
_entity_poly.type
_entity_poly.pdbx_seq_one_letter_code
_entity_poly.pdbx_strand_id
1 'polypeptide(L)'
;MTPEAYLEQYLAPLRTRETSGFTLVSDSILASGYYYPPWQLRETYLDLLNLSSLIQVIQGLLASDYPEQRLTRRHAIEYRESMQQAKSELAWRRPEMDRLARDLAQCKTDLAQCETDLAQCETDGASLEAELMSHKAQLELDQARLAQMENENAMLCANLADVHQSTSWRVTSPLRRLSRVFKALRDPAG
;
A
#
# COMPACT_ATOMS: atom_id res chain seq x y z
N MET A 1 52.07 -23.33 2.97
CA MET A 1 51.46 -24.59 3.44
C MET A 1 50.60 -25.13 2.32
N THR A 2 50.78 -26.39 1.92
CA THR A 2 49.94 -27.02 0.88
C THR A 2 48.59 -27.43 1.49
N PRO A 3 47.47 -27.39 0.74
CA PRO A 3 46.14 -27.73 1.26
C PRO A 3 46.05 -29.15 1.85
N GLU A 4 46.85 -30.07 1.33
CA GLU A 4 46.93 -31.47 1.79
C GLU A 4 47.49 -31.59 3.21
N ALA A 5 48.40 -30.70 3.61
CA ALA A 5 48.99 -30.70 4.94
C ALA A 5 48.00 -30.23 6.03
N TYR A 6 46.98 -29.44 5.64
CA TYR A 6 45.94 -28.98 6.56
C TYR A 6 45.01 -30.15 6.97
N LEU A 7 44.69 -31.05 6.03
CA LEU A 7 43.79 -32.18 6.28
C LEU A 7 44.44 -33.29 7.10
N GLU A 8 45.73 -33.56 6.92
CA GLU A 8 46.47 -34.54 7.73
C GLU A 8 46.48 -34.17 9.23
N GLN A 9 46.44 -32.87 9.56
CA GLN A 9 46.39 -32.40 10.94
C GLN A 9 45.07 -32.76 11.65
N TYR A 10 43.98 -32.91 10.89
CA TYR A 10 42.67 -33.34 11.41
C TYR A 10 42.47 -34.86 11.38
N LEU A 11 43.21 -35.60 10.55
CA LEU A 11 43.14 -37.06 10.48
C LEU A 11 44.04 -37.75 11.51
N ALA A 12 45.10 -37.09 11.97
CA ALA A 12 46.04 -37.64 12.96
C ALA A 12 45.40 -38.14 14.27
N PRO A 13 44.40 -37.46 14.88
CA PRO A 13 43.76 -37.94 16.12
C PRO A 13 42.82 -39.14 15.91
N LEU A 14 42.33 -39.34 14.68
CA LEU A 14 41.41 -40.43 14.35
C LEU A 14 42.15 -41.75 14.12
N ARG A 15 43.38 -41.69 13.58
CA ARG A 15 44.22 -42.88 13.33
C ARG A 15 44.76 -43.53 14.61
N THR A 16 44.87 -42.79 15.71
CA THR A 16 45.39 -43.32 16.99
C THR A 16 44.35 -44.02 17.86
N ARG A 17 43.07 -44.08 17.45
CA ARG A 17 41.97 -44.62 18.27
C ARG A 17 41.50 -46.03 17.87
N GLU A 18 42.17 -46.71 16.95
CA GLU A 18 41.72 -48.02 16.46
C GLU A 18 42.14 -49.24 17.30
N THR A 19 42.83 -49.10 18.44
CA THR A 19 43.30 -50.28 19.20
C THR A 19 43.04 -50.27 20.70
N SER A 20 41.91 -49.74 21.18
CA SER A 20 41.52 -50.01 22.57
C SER A 20 40.00 -50.04 22.79
N GLY A 21 39.47 -51.27 22.71
CA GLY A 21 38.44 -51.79 23.62
C GLY A 21 37.10 -51.06 23.67
N PHE A 22 36.23 -51.31 22.70
CA PHE A 22 34.78 -51.18 22.89
C PHE A 22 34.11 -52.41 22.26
N THR A 23 33.94 -53.48 23.03
CA THR A 23 33.10 -54.61 22.64
C THR A 23 31.65 -54.21 22.81
N LEU A 24 31.09 -53.51 21.83
CA LEU A 24 29.66 -53.54 21.64
C LEU A 24 29.31 -55.00 21.31
N VAL A 25 28.31 -55.54 21.99
CA VAL A 25 27.67 -56.79 21.58
C VAL A 25 27.15 -56.57 20.16
N SER A 26 27.93 -57.01 19.18
CA SER A 26 27.67 -56.88 17.74
C SER A 26 26.83 -58.03 17.19
N ASP A 27 26.08 -58.73 18.04
CA ASP A 27 25.13 -59.74 17.59
C ASP A 27 23.75 -59.12 17.49
N SER A 28 23.53 -58.37 16.41
CA SER A 28 22.35 -58.48 15.54
C SER A 28 22.20 -57.22 14.71
N ILE A 29 22.12 -57.42 13.40
CA ILE A 29 21.80 -56.46 12.36
C ILE A 29 23.02 -55.61 11.95
N LEU A 30 23.85 -56.15 11.06
CA LEU A 30 24.31 -55.47 9.83
C LEU A 30 25.37 -56.35 9.16
N ALA A 31 25.00 -57.01 8.05
CA ALA A 31 25.91 -57.78 7.23
C ALA A 31 27.05 -56.88 6.68
N SER A 32 28.27 -57.42 6.70
CA SER A 32 29.57 -56.79 6.39
C SER A 32 29.74 -56.38 4.90
N GLY A 33 28.84 -55.55 4.36
CA GLY A 33 28.92 -55.20 2.94
C GLY A 33 28.14 -53.97 2.47
N TYR A 34 27.43 -53.25 3.33
CA TYR A 34 26.70 -52.05 2.91
C TYR A 34 27.38 -50.77 3.41
N TYR A 35 28.00 -50.05 2.47
CA TYR A 35 28.44 -48.67 2.66
C TYR A 35 27.21 -47.77 2.75
N TYR A 36 26.88 -47.29 3.96
CA TYR A 36 25.85 -46.26 4.14
C TYR A 36 26.46 -44.87 3.97
N PRO A 37 25.89 -43.98 3.12
CA PRO A 37 26.36 -42.61 2.98
C PRO A 37 26.07 -41.78 4.26
N PRO A 38 26.91 -40.78 4.60
CA PRO A 38 26.99 -40.23 5.96
C PRO A 38 25.82 -39.32 6.41
N TRP A 39 24.83 -39.04 5.55
CA TRP A 39 23.83 -38.00 5.80
C TRP A 39 22.37 -38.47 5.81
N GLN A 40 22.07 -39.77 5.63
CA GLN A 40 20.69 -40.17 5.28
C GLN A 40 19.89 -40.97 6.30
N LEU A 41 20.43 -41.40 7.45
CA LEU A 41 19.65 -42.24 8.39
C LEU A 41 19.84 -41.92 9.88
N ARG A 42 20.16 -40.67 10.26
CA ARG A 42 20.05 -40.26 11.68
C ARG A 42 18.76 -39.52 12.00
N GLU A 43 18.17 -38.83 11.04
CA GLU A 43 17.04 -37.94 11.31
C GLU A 43 15.71 -38.69 11.43
N THR A 44 15.52 -39.80 10.72
CA THR A 44 14.25 -40.54 10.70
C THR A 44 14.10 -41.59 11.81
N TYR A 45 15.18 -42.00 12.46
CA TYR A 45 15.14 -43.05 13.48
C TYR A 45 14.80 -42.51 14.87
N LEU A 46 15.17 -41.26 15.17
CA LEU A 46 14.92 -40.61 16.46
C LEU A 46 13.42 -40.40 16.72
N ASP A 47 12.66 -40.09 15.67
CA ASP A 47 11.21 -39.87 15.78
C ASP A 47 10.41 -41.16 16.05
N LEU A 48 10.96 -42.33 15.71
CA LEU A 48 10.35 -43.65 15.90
C LEU A 48 10.79 -44.33 17.21
N LEU A 49 11.80 -43.78 17.89
CA LEU A 49 12.34 -44.32 19.14
C LEU A 49 11.40 -44.04 20.31
N ASN A 50 11.17 -45.06 21.14
CA ASN A 50 10.51 -44.88 22.43
C ASN A 50 11.31 -43.87 23.28
N LEU A 51 10.62 -43.03 24.05
CA LEU A 51 11.21 -42.01 24.93
C LEU A 51 12.36 -42.56 25.78
N SER A 52 12.23 -43.80 26.28
CA SER A 52 13.28 -44.48 27.05
C SER A 52 14.55 -44.74 26.24
N SER A 53 14.40 -45.19 25.00
CA SER A 53 15.50 -45.49 24.08
C SER A 53 16.15 -44.20 23.56
N LEU A 54 15.35 -43.16 23.28
CA LEU A 54 15.83 -41.83 22.92
C LEU A 54 16.70 -41.23 24.04
N ILE A 55 16.22 -41.31 25.30
CA ILE A 55 16.97 -40.83 26.47
C ILE A 55 18.31 -41.57 26.61
N GLN A 56 18.34 -42.89 26.42
CA GLN A 56 19.60 -43.66 26.49
C GLN A 56 20.61 -43.23 25.41
N VAL A 57 20.15 -43.04 24.17
CA VAL A 57 21.01 -42.59 23.06
C VAL A 57 21.57 -41.19 23.35
N ILE A 58 20.73 -40.27 23.82
CA ILE A 58 21.12 -38.90 24.17
C ILE A 58 22.08 -38.88 25.36
N GLN A 59 21.83 -39.70 26.39
CA GLN A 59 22.74 -39.85 27.54
C GLN A 59 24.11 -40.40 27.13
N GLY A 60 24.16 -41.35 26.21
CA GLY A 60 25.43 -41.88 25.67
C GLY A 60 26.24 -40.82 24.92
N LEU A 61 25.57 -39.97 24.14
CA LEU A 61 26.21 -38.86 23.43
C LEU A 61 26.69 -37.75 24.38
N LEU A 62 25.89 -37.38 25.38
CA LEU A 62 26.28 -36.36 26.36
C LEU A 62 27.36 -36.86 27.33
N ALA A 63 27.41 -38.14 27.66
CA ALA A 63 28.50 -38.69 28.45
C ALA A 63 29.86 -38.64 27.71
N SER A 64 29.86 -38.60 26.37
CA SER A 64 31.05 -38.38 25.54
C SER A 64 31.49 -36.92 25.53
N ASP A 65 30.54 -35.98 25.45
CA ASP A 65 30.86 -34.58 25.12
C ASP A 65 30.71 -33.62 26.32
N TYR A 66 29.88 -33.94 27.32
CA TYR A 66 29.56 -33.11 28.50
C TYR A 66 29.21 -33.97 29.74
N PRO A 67 30.20 -34.52 30.46
CA PRO A 67 29.99 -35.53 31.51
C PRO A 67 29.20 -35.05 32.74
N GLU A 68 29.05 -33.75 32.93
CA GLU A 68 28.33 -33.12 34.06
C GLU A 68 26.80 -33.10 33.86
N GLN A 69 26.30 -33.23 32.63
CA GLN A 69 24.87 -33.11 32.34
C GLN A 69 24.14 -34.46 32.38
N ARG A 70 23.63 -34.83 33.56
CA ARG A 70 22.67 -35.93 33.69
C ARG A 70 21.30 -35.51 33.18
N LEU A 71 20.97 -35.88 31.93
CA LEU A 71 19.59 -35.77 31.46
C LEU A 71 18.70 -36.75 32.23
N THR A 72 17.78 -36.21 33.02
CA THR A 72 16.74 -37.00 33.68
C THR A 72 15.55 -37.16 32.75
N ARG A 73 14.74 -38.20 32.98
CA ARG A 73 13.48 -38.43 32.25
C ARG A 73 12.56 -37.19 32.26
N ARG A 74 12.63 -36.39 33.33
CA ARG A 74 11.89 -35.14 33.48
C ARG A 74 12.29 -34.10 32.43
N HIS A 75 13.58 -33.88 32.23
CA HIS A 75 14.08 -32.95 31.20
C HIS A 75 13.64 -33.36 29.79
N ALA A 76 13.59 -34.66 29.50
CA ALA A 76 13.12 -35.14 28.20
C ALA A 76 11.61 -34.90 27.98
N ILE A 77 10.80 -34.97 29.04
CA ILE A 77 9.37 -34.62 28.98
C ILE A 77 9.21 -33.11 28.78
N GLU A 78 9.92 -32.29 29.55
CA GLU A 78 9.89 -30.83 29.45
C GLU A 78 10.33 -30.36 28.05
N TYR A 79 11.37 -30.96 27.47
CA TYR A 79 11.81 -30.66 26.10
C TYR A 79 10.78 -31.08 25.05
N ARG A 80 10.10 -32.20 25.26
CA ARG A 80 9.03 -32.65 24.36
C ARG A 80 7.85 -31.69 24.40
N GLU A 81 7.47 -31.23 25.59
CA GLU A 81 6.39 -30.25 25.77
C GLU A 81 6.74 -28.90 25.14
N SER A 82 7.96 -28.39 25.35
CA SER A 82 8.41 -27.13 24.73
C SER A 82 8.48 -27.22 23.20
N MET A 83 8.93 -28.36 22.66
CA MET A 83 8.89 -28.61 21.21
C MET A 83 7.46 -28.64 20.67
N GLN A 84 6.51 -29.20 21.42
CA GLN A 84 5.11 -29.23 21.01
C GLN A 84 4.47 -27.84 21.07
N GLN A 85 4.80 -27.04 22.09
CA GLN A 85 4.40 -25.64 22.19
C GLN A 85 4.95 -24.81 21.02
N ALA A 86 6.25 -24.93 20.72
CA ALA A 86 6.87 -24.24 19.59
C ALA A 86 6.23 -24.62 18.25
N LYS A 87 5.87 -25.90 18.05
CA LYS A 87 5.13 -26.34 16.86
C LYS A 87 3.73 -25.70 16.79
N SER A 88 3.02 -25.62 17.91
CA SER A 88 1.70 -24.97 17.94
C SER A 88 1.79 -23.46 17.68
N GLU A 89 2.79 -22.77 18.22
CA GLU A 89 3.03 -21.35 17.94
C GLU A 89 3.36 -21.11 16.47
N LEU A 90 4.21 -21.95 15.87
CA LEU A 90 4.51 -21.87 14.43
C LEU A 90 3.27 -22.13 13.57
N ALA A 91 2.43 -23.09 13.97
CA ALA A 91 1.17 -23.39 13.29
C ALA A 91 0.18 -22.22 13.36
N TRP A 92 0.21 -21.42 14.44
CA TRP A 92 -0.61 -20.21 14.56
C TRP A 92 -0.01 -18.99 13.86
N ARG A 93 1.31 -18.80 13.92
CA ARG A 93 1.99 -17.65 13.30
C ARG A 93 1.95 -17.65 11.79
N ARG A 94 1.99 -18.83 11.15
CA ARG A 94 1.89 -18.94 9.68
C ARG A 94 0.62 -18.31 9.10
N PRO A 95 -0.60 -18.74 9.51
CA PRO A 95 -1.82 -18.15 8.98
C PRO A 95 -1.97 -16.68 9.35
N GLU A 96 -1.45 -16.24 10.50
CA GLU A 96 -1.46 -14.82 10.88
C GLU A 96 -0.54 -13.99 9.97
N MET A 97 0.65 -14.50 9.63
CA MET A 97 1.53 -13.88 8.63
C MET A 97 0.86 -13.80 7.25
N ASP A 98 0.16 -14.85 6.82
CA ASP A 98 -0.57 -14.87 5.55
C ASP A 98 -1.76 -13.89 5.55
N ARG A 99 -2.40 -13.69 6.72
CA ARG A 99 -3.43 -12.67 6.90
C ARG A 99 -2.83 -11.27 6.80
N LEU A 100 -1.78 -10.97 7.56
CA LEU A 100 -1.11 -9.67 7.53
C LEU A 100 -0.56 -9.33 6.14
N ALA A 101 -0.07 -10.33 5.40
CA ALA A 101 0.36 -10.13 4.02
C ALA A 101 -0.80 -9.73 3.09
N ARG A 102 -1.99 -10.31 3.26
CA ARG A 102 -3.21 -9.93 2.52
C ARG A 102 -3.68 -8.53 2.91
N ASP A 103 -3.71 -8.23 4.21
CA ASP A 103 -4.10 -6.91 4.72
C ASP A 103 -3.15 -5.82 4.17
N LEU A 104 -1.84 -6.10 4.13
CA LEU A 104 -0.85 -5.18 3.55
C LEU A 104 -1.01 -5.02 2.03
N ALA A 105 -1.37 -6.08 1.31
CA ALA A 105 -1.69 -5.99 -0.12
C ALA A 105 -2.93 -5.11 -0.37
N GLN A 106 -3.97 -5.26 0.45
CA GLN A 106 -5.17 -4.43 0.38
C GLN A 106 -4.86 -2.95 0.71
N CYS A 107 -4.09 -2.68 1.76
CA CYS A 107 -3.70 -1.31 2.07
C CYS A 107 -2.91 -0.65 0.92
N LYS A 108 -2.10 -1.41 0.17
CA LYS A 108 -1.41 -0.89 -1.01
C LYS A 108 -2.37 -0.56 -2.15
N THR A 109 -3.38 -1.38 -2.39
CA THR A 109 -4.39 -1.07 -3.41
C THR A 109 -5.21 0.14 -3.03
N ASP A 110 -5.59 0.25 -1.76
CA ASP A 110 -6.36 1.40 -1.25
C ASP A 110 -5.53 2.69 -1.34
N LEU A 111 -4.24 2.64 -1.01
CA LEU A 111 -3.32 3.77 -1.15
C LEU A 111 -3.23 4.24 -2.62
N ALA A 112 -3.07 3.30 -3.56
CA ALA A 112 -3.00 3.63 -4.98
C ALA A 112 -4.30 4.29 -5.47
N GLN A 113 -5.46 3.83 -4.99
CA GLN A 113 -6.73 4.47 -5.31
C GLN A 113 -6.82 5.89 -4.74
N CYS A 114 -6.40 6.10 -3.49
CA CYS A 114 -6.34 7.44 -2.90
C CYS A 114 -5.42 8.39 -3.68
N GLU A 115 -4.28 7.91 -4.18
CA GLU A 115 -3.39 8.70 -5.03
C GLU A 115 -4.07 9.09 -6.35
N THR A 116 -4.83 8.18 -6.98
CA THR A 116 -5.58 8.52 -8.20
C THR A 116 -6.70 9.52 -7.93
N ASP A 117 -7.41 9.38 -6.81
CA ASP A 117 -8.50 10.29 -6.44
C ASP A 117 -7.94 11.69 -6.14
N LEU A 118 -6.78 11.77 -5.46
CA LEU A 118 -6.10 13.03 -5.18
C LEU A 118 -5.69 13.75 -6.48
N ALA A 119 -5.08 13.02 -7.42
CA ALA A 119 -4.71 13.58 -8.72
C ALA A 119 -5.93 14.11 -9.49
N GLN A 120 -7.07 13.40 -9.43
CA GLN A 120 -8.31 13.87 -10.03
C GLN A 120 -8.80 15.16 -9.36
N CYS A 121 -8.82 15.22 -8.03
CA CYS A 121 -9.21 16.43 -7.30
C CYS A 121 -8.32 17.63 -7.63
N GLU A 122 -7.01 17.43 -7.83
CA GLU A 122 -6.11 18.50 -8.28
C GLU A 122 -6.47 19.01 -9.67
N THR A 123 -6.79 18.11 -10.61
CA THR A 123 -7.23 18.51 -11.97
C THR A 123 -8.57 19.26 -11.95
N ASP A 124 -9.52 18.80 -11.15
CA ASP A 124 -10.82 19.43 -11.00
C ASP A 124 -10.69 20.82 -10.35
N GLY A 125 -9.81 20.95 -9.35
CA GLY A 125 -9.47 22.22 -8.70
C GLY A 125 -8.90 23.23 -9.70
N ALA A 126 -7.94 22.81 -10.53
CA ALA A 126 -7.37 23.67 -11.56
C ALA A 126 -8.41 24.10 -12.62
N SER A 127 -9.33 23.20 -12.99
CA SER A 127 -10.43 23.53 -13.91
C SER A 127 -11.37 24.58 -13.31
N LEU A 128 -11.77 24.40 -12.05
CA LEU A 128 -12.63 25.36 -11.34
C LEU A 128 -11.99 26.72 -11.19
N GLU A 129 -10.68 26.79 -10.92
CA GLU A 129 -9.95 28.06 -10.88
C GLU A 129 -9.96 28.76 -12.24
N ALA A 130 -9.76 28.03 -13.33
CA ALA A 130 -9.81 28.58 -14.68
C ALA A 130 -11.22 29.12 -15.04
N GLU A 131 -12.27 28.36 -14.70
CA GLU A 131 -13.66 28.79 -14.88
C GLU A 131 -13.98 30.06 -14.08
N LEU A 132 -13.51 30.12 -12.82
CA LEU A 132 -13.71 31.28 -11.95
C LEU A 132 -13.02 32.52 -12.53
N MET A 133 -11.81 32.38 -13.08
CA MET A 133 -11.11 33.48 -13.75
C MET A 133 -11.83 33.93 -15.02
N SER A 134 -12.35 32.99 -15.82
CA SER A 134 -13.16 33.30 -17.00
C SER A 134 -14.43 34.08 -16.63
N HIS A 135 -15.15 33.64 -15.60
CA HIS A 135 -16.35 34.33 -15.11
C HIS A 135 -16.06 35.72 -14.55
N LYS A 136 -14.93 35.90 -13.84
CA LYS A 136 -14.49 37.23 -13.41
C LYS A 136 -14.25 38.17 -14.60
N ALA A 137 -13.55 37.70 -15.63
CA ALA A 137 -13.31 38.50 -16.83
C ALA A 137 -14.61 38.84 -17.57
N GLN A 138 -15.57 37.91 -17.63
CA GLN A 138 -16.90 38.16 -18.19
C GLN A 138 -17.68 39.20 -17.39
N LEU A 139 -17.61 39.13 -16.06
CA LEU A 139 -18.26 40.12 -15.20
C LEU A 139 -17.70 41.52 -15.41
N GLU A 140 -16.37 41.65 -15.53
CA GLU A 140 -15.71 42.93 -15.84
C GLU A 140 -16.13 43.48 -17.21
N LEU A 141 -16.22 42.62 -18.23
CA LEU A 141 -16.70 42.98 -19.56
C LEU A 141 -18.15 43.48 -19.51
N ASP A 142 -19.03 42.79 -18.79
CA ASP A 142 -20.44 43.16 -18.68
C ASP A 142 -20.62 44.46 -17.90
N GLN A 143 -19.81 44.69 -16.86
CA GLN A 143 -19.77 45.97 -16.15
C GLN A 143 -19.36 47.12 -17.09
N ALA A 144 -18.34 46.91 -17.93
CA ALA A 144 -17.92 47.92 -18.91
C ALA A 144 -19.01 48.21 -19.95
N ARG A 145 -19.72 47.19 -20.42
CA ARG A 145 -20.86 47.34 -21.34
C ARG A 145 -22.02 48.10 -20.70
N LEU A 146 -22.34 47.81 -19.44
CA LEU A 146 -23.37 48.55 -18.70
C LEU A 146 -23.00 50.03 -18.60
N ALA A 147 -21.77 50.35 -18.22
CA ALA A 147 -21.29 51.74 -18.15
C ALA A 147 -21.37 52.45 -19.52
N GLN A 148 -21.05 51.75 -20.62
CA GLN A 148 -21.23 52.29 -21.97
C GLN A 148 -22.70 52.60 -22.27
N MET A 149 -23.62 51.68 -21.99
CA MET A 149 -25.05 51.87 -22.21
C MET A 149 -25.63 53.01 -21.36
N GLU A 150 -25.14 53.19 -20.13
CA GLU A 150 -25.51 54.32 -19.29
C GLU A 150 -25.06 55.65 -19.90
N ASN A 151 -23.82 55.72 -20.41
CA ASN A 151 -23.31 56.90 -21.11
C ASN A 151 -24.10 57.21 -22.39
N GLU A 152 -24.41 56.19 -23.19
CA GLU A 152 -25.23 56.35 -24.40
C GLU A 152 -26.64 56.86 -24.06
N ASN A 153 -27.28 56.32 -23.02
CA ASN A 153 -28.56 56.83 -22.54
C ASN A 153 -28.46 58.28 -22.06
N ALA A 154 -27.41 58.65 -21.32
CA ALA A 154 -27.21 60.03 -20.88
C ALA A 154 -27.04 61.00 -22.07
N MET A 155 -26.27 60.60 -23.08
CA MET A 155 -26.09 61.36 -24.33
C MET A 155 -27.40 61.48 -25.11
N LEU A 156 -28.18 60.41 -25.23
CA LEU A 156 -29.50 60.47 -25.88
C LEU A 156 -30.46 61.39 -25.13
N CYS A 157 -30.47 61.36 -23.80
CA CYS A 157 -31.25 62.29 -22.98
C CYS A 157 -30.83 63.75 -23.20
N ALA A 158 -29.53 64.03 -23.24
CA ALA A 158 -29.01 65.36 -23.54
C ALA A 158 -29.40 65.84 -24.95
N ASN A 159 -29.20 64.99 -25.96
CA ASN A 159 -29.59 65.28 -27.34
C ASN A 159 -31.10 65.53 -27.47
N LEU A 160 -31.93 64.74 -26.78
CA LEU A 160 -33.38 64.98 -26.74
C LEU A 160 -33.69 66.33 -26.10
N ALA A 161 -33.05 66.69 -24.99
CA ALA A 161 -33.23 67.99 -24.35
C ALA A 161 -32.83 69.15 -25.30
N ASP A 162 -31.72 69.03 -26.02
CA ASP A 162 -31.25 70.03 -26.98
C ASP A 162 -32.21 70.18 -28.17
N VAL A 163 -32.72 69.07 -28.72
CA VAL A 163 -33.76 69.11 -29.76
C VAL A 163 -35.02 69.78 -29.23
N HIS A 164 -35.43 69.49 -27.99
CA HIS A 164 -36.58 70.12 -27.36
C HIS A 164 -36.42 71.64 -27.19
N GLN A 165 -35.20 72.11 -26.91
CA GLN A 165 -34.88 73.53 -26.75
C GLN A 165 -34.70 74.26 -28.09
N SER A 166 -34.36 73.54 -29.16
CA SER A 166 -34.14 74.11 -30.49
C SER A 166 -35.37 74.84 -31.04
N THR A 167 -35.13 76.01 -31.64
CA THR A 167 -36.18 76.91 -32.17
C THR A 167 -37.07 76.22 -33.21
N SER A 168 -36.48 75.38 -34.06
CA SER A 168 -37.17 74.59 -35.08
C SER A 168 -38.17 73.58 -34.49
N TRP A 169 -37.84 72.98 -33.34
CA TRP A 169 -38.74 72.06 -32.64
C TRP A 169 -39.87 72.82 -31.93
N ARG A 170 -39.57 73.95 -31.29
CA ARG A 170 -40.60 74.80 -30.66
C ARG A 170 -41.65 75.26 -31.68
N VAL A 171 -41.23 75.60 -32.90
CA VAL A 171 -42.13 76.01 -34.00
C VAL A 171 -42.94 74.84 -34.57
N THR A 172 -42.35 73.64 -34.70
CA THR A 172 -43.03 72.48 -35.33
C THR A 172 -43.78 71.58 -34.36
N SER A 173 -43.49 71.65 -33.05
CA SER A 173 -44.16 70.88 -32.00
C SER A 173 -45.67 71.10 -31.90
N PRO A 174 -46.24 72.34 -31.96
CA PRO A 174 -47.68 72.52 -31.95
C PRO A 174 -48.34 71.92 -33.20
N LEU A 175 -47.71 72.07 -34.38
CA LEU A 175 -48.20 71.50 -35.64
C LEU A 175 -48.20 69.95 -35.61
N ARG A 176 -47.19 69.31 -35.02
CA ARG A 176 -47.14 67.85 -34.86
C ARG A 176 -48.14 67.32 -33.84
N ARG A 177 -48.46 68.08 -32.79
CA ARG A 177 -49.51 67.71 -31.84
C ARG A 177 -50.89 67.79 -32.49
N LEU A 178 -51.15 68.86 -33.25
CA LEU A 178 -52.38 69.03 -34.01
C LEU A 178 -52.56 67.95 -35.08
N SER A 179 -51.50 67.61 -35.83
CA SER A 179 -51.59 66.54 -36.85
C SER A 179 -51.86 65.15 -36.25
N ARG A 180 -51.34 64.86 -35.04
CA ARG A 180 -51.68 63.63 -34.31
C ARG A 180 -53.14 63.61 -33.85
N VAL A 181 -53.67 64.72 -33.37
CA VAL A 181 -55.09 64.84 -33.01
C VAL A 181 -55.98 64.65 -34.24
N PHE A 182 -55.65 65.30 -35.35
CA PHE A 182 -56.37 65.11 -36.62
C PHE A 182 -56.27 63.68 -37.15
N LYS A 183 -55.13 62.99 -36.96
CA LYS A 183 -54.97 61.59 -37.35
C LYS A 183 -55.76 60.65 -36.43
N ALA A 184 -55.79 60.89 -35.12
CA ALA A 184 -56.61 60.14 -34.17
C ALA A 184 -58.13 60.35 -34.36
N LEU A 185 -58.53 61.54 -34.82
CA LEU A 185 -59.92 61.83 -35.21
C LEU A 185 -60.31 61.22 -36.57
N ARG A 186 -59.33 60.94 -37.43
CA ARG A 186 -59.54 60.33 -38.75
C ARG A 186 -59.60 58.81 -38.69
N ASP A 187 -58.88 58.17 -37.76
CA ASP A 187 -58.91 56.72 -37.54
C ASP A 187 -59.36 56.39 -36.10
N PRO A 188 -60.66 56.49 -35.76
CA PRO A 188 -61.18 56.09 -34.45
C PRO A 188 -61.47 54.58 -34.43
N ALA A 189 -60.47 53.71 -34.64
CA ALA A 189 -60.64 52.27 -34.47
C ALA A 189 -59.31 51.52 -34.36
N GLY A 190 -59.20 50.75 -33.27
CA GLY A 190 -58.09 49.86 -32.92
C GLY A 190 -58.06 49.66 -31.42
#